data_AF-A0A521M7D0-F1
#
_entry.id   AF-A0A521M7D0-F1
#
_cell.length_a   1.000
_cell.length_b   1.000
_cell.length_c   1.000
_cell.angle_alpha   90.00
_cell.angle_beta   90.00
_cell.angle_gamma   90.00
#
_symmetry.space_group_name_H-M   'P 1'
#
loop_
_entity.id
_entity.type
_entity.pdbx_description
1 polymer ?
#
loop_
_entity_poly.entity_id
_entity_poly.type
_entity_poly.pdbx_seq_one_letter_code
_entity_poly.pdbx_strand_id
1 'polypeptide(L)' 'MTTRWKVGLLIGAGLLFLAGANTHLVWVAVTSQPDCVDHVKRGEAGVRNGAYTAARSACTGAKP' A
#
# COMPACT_ATOMS: atom_id res chain seq x y z
N MET A 1 26.11 34.43 -2.39
CA MET A 1 25.80 32.97 -2.42
C MET A 1 26.19 32.41 -3.78
N THR A 2 27.25 31.60 -3.84
CA THR A 2 27.82 31.12 -5.11
C THR A 2 26.93 30.06 -5.76
N THR A 3 27.03 29.89 -7.08
CA THR A 3 26.23 28.91 -7.84
C THR A 3 26.37 27.49 -7.29
N ARG A 4 27.57 27.11 -6.83
CA ARG A 4 27.85 25.81 -6.22
C ARG A 4 27.03 25.56 -4.95
N TRP A 5 26.85 26.60 -4.12
CA TRP A 5 26.01 26.53 -2.92
C TRP A 5 24.53 26.35 -3.26
N LYS A 6 24.03 27.06 -4.28
CA LYS A 6 22.64 26.91 -4.74
C LYS A 6 22.38 25.50 -5.26
N VAL A 7 23.30 24.95 -6.06
CA VAL A 7 23.22 23.58 -6.55
C VAL A 7 23.22 22.58 -5.39
N GLY A 8 24.11 22.75 -4.41
CA GLY A 8 24.14 21.89 -3.22
C GLY A 8 22.82 21.89 -2.45
N LEU A 9 22.20 23.05 -2.27
CA LEU A 9 20.89 23.15 -1.61
C LEU A 9 19.77 22.46 -2.41
N LEU A 10 19.75 22.61 -3.73
CA LEU A 10 18.74 21.96 -4.57
C LEU A 10 18.87 20.44 -4.53
N ILE A 11 20.09 19.92 -4.58
CA ILE A 11 20.36 18.48 -4.45
C ILE A 11 19.91 18.00 -3.06
N GLY A 12 20.31 18.71 -2.00
CA GLY A 12 19.93 18.35 -0.63
C GLY A 12 18.41 18.34 -0.43
N ALA A 13 17.72 19.36 -0.94
CA ALA A 13 16.26 19.44 -0.89
C ALA A 13 15.59 18.29 -1.64
N GLY A 14 16.07 17.94 -2.83
CA GLY A 14 15.56 16.81 -3.62
C GLY A 14 15.75 15.47 -2.91
N LEU A 15 16.92 15.25 -2.29
CA LEU A 15 17.19 14.03 -1.53
C LEU A 15 16.29 13.90 -0.28
N LEU A 16 16.10 15.00 0.46
CA LEU A 16 15.21 15.03 1.61
C LEU A 16 13.75 14.75 1.21
N PHE A 17 13.30 15.34 0.10
CA PHE A 17 11.96 15.10 -0.42
C PHE A 17 11.75 13.64 -0.81
N LEU A 18 12.69 13.06 -1.57
CA LEU A 18 12.64 11.66 -1.99
C LEU A 18 12.63 10.71 -0.77
N ALA A 19 13.49 10.96 0.21
CA ALA A 19 13.54 10.16 1.43
C ALA A 19 12.22 10.24 2.19
N GLY A 20 11.68 11.44 2.41
CA GLY A 20 10.42 11.64 3.12
C GLY A 20 9.23 10.96 2.43
N ALA A 21 9.11 11.09 1.10
CA ALA A 21 8.08 10.43 0.32
C ALA A 21 8.15 8.91 0.46
N ASN A 22 9.34 8.33 0.33
CA ASN A 22 9.53 6.88 0.43
C ASN A 22 9.28 6.37 1.87
N THR A 23 9.72 7.10 2.89
CA THR A 23 9.41 6.78 4.29
C THR A 23 7.89 6.76 4.54
N HIS A 24 7.15 7.71 3.98
CA HIS A 24 5.69 7.75 4.08
C HIS A 24 5.04 6.51 3.42
N LEU A 25 5.52 6.10 2.24
CA LEU A 25 5.01 4.89 1.58
C LEU A 25 5.25 3.63 2.41
N VAL A 26 6.44 3.49 3.00
CA VAL A 26 6.77 2.38 3.90
C VAL A 26 5.86 2.39 5.12
N TRP A 27 5.65 3.57 5.73
CA TRP A 27 4.74 3.73 6.87
C TRP A 27 3.33 3.24 6.52
N VAL A 28 2.75 3.76 5.44
CA VAL A 28 1.42 3.34 4.98
C VAL A 28 1.34 1.84 4.76
N ALA A 29 2.36 1.24 4.12
CA ALA A 29 2.37 -0.20 3.85
C ALA A 29 2.36 -1.05 5.14
N VAL A 30 3.03 -0.62 6.20
CA VAL A 30 3.09 -1.37 7.47
C VAL A 30 1.95 -1.03 8.44
N THR A 31 1.41 0.19 8.40
CA THR A 31 0.33 0.62 9.29
C THR A 31 -1.06 0.34 8.75
N SER A 32 -1.18 0.02 7.46
CA SER A 32 -2.43 -0.45 6.89
C SER A 32 -2.69 -1.87 7.41
N GLN A 33 -3.17 -1.99 8.64
CA GLN A 33 -3.92 -3.15 9.08
C GLN A 33 -5.33 -2.94 8.55
N PRO A 34 -5.74 -3.57 7.42
CA PRO A 34 -7.16 -3.70 7.17
C PRO A 34 -7.72 -4.48 8.36
N ASP A 35 -8.74 -3.95 9.03
CA ASP A 35 -9.42 -4.68 10.10
C ASP A 35 -9.64 -6.13 9.65
N CYS A 36 -9.24 -7.08 10.49
CA CYS A 36 -9.47 -8.51 10.24
C CYS A 36 -10.98 -8.76 10.28
N VAL A 37 -11.65 -8.55 9.15
CA VAL A 37 -13.06 -8.90 8.99
C VAL A 37 -13.20 -10.41 8.89
N ASP A 38 -14.27 -10.95 9.49
CA ASP A 38 -14.59 -12.38 9.35
C ASP A 38 -14.77 -12.73 7.86
N HIS A 39 -13.73 -13.30 7.27
CA HIS A 39 -13.74 -13.74 5.88
C HIS A 39 -14.58 -15.01 5.77
N VAL A 40 -15.78 -14.89 5.22
CA VAL A 40 -16.59 -16.07 4.86
C VAL A 40 -15.95 -16.79 3.67
N LYS A 41 -15.94 -18.13 3.69
CA LYS A 41 -15.38 -18.91 2.59
C LYS A 41 -16.15 -18.59 1.29
N ARG A 42 -15.41 -18.62 0.18
CA ARG A 42 -15.98 -18.48 -1.16
C ARG A 42 -17.01 -19.59 -1.39
N GLY A 43 -18.29 -19.23 -1.42
CA GLY A 43 -19.42 -20.18 -1.51
C GLY A 43 -20.41 -20.08 -0.34
N GLU A 44 -20.00 -19.57 0.82
CA GLU A 44 -20.85 -19.39 2.01
C GLU A 44 -21.52 -18.00 2.08
N ALA A 45 -21.06 -17.06 1.23
CA ALA A 45 -21.52 -15.68 1.19
C ALA A 45 -23.00 -15.50 0.80
N GLY A 46 -23.59 -16.50 0.14
CA GLY A 46 -25.00 -16.46 -0.26
C GLY A 46 -26.00 -16.47 0.90
N VAL A 47 -25.54 -16.71 2.14
CA VAL A 47 -26.42 -16.87 3.31
C VAL A 47 -26.47 -15.62 4.20
N ARG A 48 -25.51 -14.69 4.10
CA ARG A 48 -25.43 -13.51 4.98
C ARG A 48 -25.28 -12.21 4.20
N ASN A 49 -26.36 -11.44 4.12
CA ASN A 49 -26.34 -10.06 3.62
C ASN A 49 -25.31 -9.25 4.42
N GLY A 50 -24.32 -8.66 3.73
CA GLY A 50 -23.24 -7.88 4.35
C GLY A 50 -21.95 -8.64 4.67
N ALA A 51 -21.80 -9.90 4.25
CA ALA A 51 -20.55 -10.65 4.43
C ALA A 51 -19.49 -10.29 3.38
N TYR A 52 -18.26 -10.04 3.83
CA TYR A 52 -17.12 -9.73 2.97
C TYR A 52 -16.40 -11.02 2.56
N THR A 53 -16.29 -11.27 1.25
CA THR A 53 -15.49 -12.39 0.72
C THR A 53 -14.15 -11.91 0.21
N ALA A 54 -13.13 -12.77 0.30
CA ALA A 54 -11.87 -12.51 -0.38
C ALA A 54 -12.08 -12.40 -1.90
N ALA A 55 -11.46 -11.40 -2.53
CA ALA A 55 -11.48 -11.25 -3.97
C ALA A 55 -10.87 -12.49 -4.67
N ARG A 56 -11.39 -12.84 -5.85
CA ARG A 56 -10.85 -13.96 -6.64
C ARG A 56 -9.41 -13.64 -7.05
N SER A 57 -8.47 -14.56 -6.77
CA SER A 57 -7.11 -14.44 -7.28
C SER A 57 -7.09 -14.54 -8.81
N ALA A 58 -6.25 -13.71 -9.45
CA ALA A 58 -6.05 -13.72 -10.90
C ALA A 58 -5.10 -14.83 -11.38
N CYS A 59 -4.66 -15.71 -10.47
CA CYS A 59 -3.76 -16.80 -10.80
C CYS A 59 -4.46 -17.81 -11.72
N THR A 60 -3.76 -18.25 -12.77
CA THR A 60 -4.26 -19.18 -13.81
C THR A 60 -4.44 -20.63 -13.33
N GLY A 61 -4.44 -20.87 -12.02
CA GLY A 61 -4.44 -22.20 -11.41
C GLY A 61 -5.59 -22.50 -10.45
N ALA A 62 -6.62 -21.66 -10.37
CA ALA A 62 -7.78 -21.95 -9.54
C ALA A 62 -8.58 -23.12 -10.14
N LYS A 63 -8.31 -24.35 -9.67
CA LYS A 63 -9.12 -25.53 -9.95
C LYS A 63 -10.52 -25.32 -9.35
N PRO A 64 -11.59 -25.66 -10.07
CA PRO A 64 -12.97 -25.46 -9.62
C PRO A 64 -13.27 -26.15 -8.28
#